data_AF-A0A537ULR9-F1
#
_entry.id   AF-A0A537ULR9-F1
#
_cell.length_a   1.000
_cell.length_b   1.000
_cell.length_c   1.000
_cell.angle_alpha   90.00
_cell.angle_beta   90.00
_cell.angle_gamma   90.00
#
_symmetry.space_group_name_H-M   'P 1'
#
loop_
_entity.id
_entity.type
_entity.pdbx_description
1 polymer ?
#
loop_
_entity_poly.entity_id
_entity_poly.type
_entity_poly.pdbx_seq_one_letter_code
_entity_poly.pdbx_strand_id
1 'polypeptide(L)'
;MIEAHLRGWTADGIVRQAAFKGVREDKPPREVVREMPITTETDAARRTAPKVAAETAKAMTRTSKTKGRASAGKSSPRRQEGRKEVRFTHPDRVYWPDAGVTKQDLADYYRSIWDWMAPHLISRPLALVRCPDGTSGQCFFQKHASAGLSEENLHTAIDRKGRQIIAVEDLDGLLSLVQAGVLELHVRGSTIDHLDVCDRIVFDIDPGDGVAWAEVVAAARDVRERLAAIDLQSFVKLSGGKGLHVVLPIDGADWDTTKNFAQAVALAMTADDPKRYVAKITKSLRKGKIFVDYLRNSLEQTSVAAYSTRAREGAPVSAPVTWEELPRTKGGNQYTLLNLGKRLGGLKQDPWKEIGRVKQKLPDLRTLQNR
;
A
#
# COMPACT_ATOMS: atom_id res chain seq x y z
N MET A 1 24.89 -26.01 -0.96
CA MET A 1 25.42 -24.82 -0.25
C MET A 1 24.95 -23.57 -0.98
N ILE A 2 24.58 -22.49 -0.29
CA ILE A 2 24.19 -21.23 -0.95
C ILE A 2 25.41 -20.32 -1.01
N GLU A 3 25.76 -19.86 -2.20
CA GLU A 3 26.77 -18.83 -2.39
C GLU A 3 26.10 -17.45 -2.34
N ALA A 4 26.62 -16.57 -1.49
CA ALA A 4 26.13 -15.22 -1.34
C ALA A 4 27.30 -14.25 -1.17
N HIS A 5 27.24 -13.11 -1.86
CA HIS A 5 28.19 -12.03 -1.67
C HIS A 5 27.73 -11.14 -0.53
N LEU A 6 28.61 -10.90 0.45
CA LEU A 6 28.30 -10.14 1.67
C LEU A 6 29.11 -8.85 1.71
N ARG A 7 28.48 -7.74 2.10
CA ARG A 7 29.22 -6.48 2.31
C ARG A 7 29.94 -6.44 3.66
N GLY A 8 29.52 -7.28 4.61
CA GLY A 8 30.17 -7.41 5.91
C GLY A 8 29.25 -8.06 6.93
N TRP A 9 29.77 -8.18 8.15
CA TRP A 9 29.08 -8.76 9.30
C TRP A 9 28.91 -7.68 10.39
N THR A 10 27.83 -7.76 11.18
CA THR A 10 27.71 -6.96 12.41
C THR A 10 28.61 -7.54 13.51
N ALA A 11 28.88 -6.75 14.54
CA ALA A 11 29.60 -7.22 15.73
C ALA A 11 28.90 -8.41 16.38
N ASP A 12 27.56 -8.47 16.29
CA ASP A 12 26.73 -9.55 16.84
C ASP A 12 26.56 -10.74 15.88
N GLY A 13 27.36 -10.84 14.82
CA GLY A 13 27.36 -12.00 13.90
C GLY A 13 26.23 -12.05 12.87
N ILE A 14 25.55 -10.92 12.61
CA ILE A 14 24.48 -10.83 11.61
C ILE A 14 25.04 -10.38 10.24
N VAL A 15 24.61 -11.03 9.17
CA VAL A 15 25.02 -10.70 7.80
C VAL A 15 24.39 -9.39 7.33
N ARG A 16 25.20 -8.46 6.80
CA ARG A 16 24.72 -7.22 6.16
C ARG A 16 24.78 -7.32 4.64
N GLN A 17 23.66 -6.97 4.00
CA GLN A 17 23.55 -6.82 2.53
C GLN A 17 24.04 -8.06 1.77
N ALA A 18 23.41 -9.21 2.04
CA ALA A 18 23.66 -10.45 1.31
C ALA A 18 22.99 -10.40 -0.07
N ALA A 19 23.77 -10.63 -1.12
CA ALA A 19 23.26 -10.85 -2.47
C ALA A 19 23.46 -12.33 -2.84
N PHE A 20 22.35 -13.04 -3.08
CA PHE A 20 22.39 -14.43 -3.53
C PHE A 20 23.08 -14.54 -4.88
N LYS A 21 24.02 -15.50 -5.01
CA LYS A 21 24.78 -15.76 -6.25
C LYS A 21 24.41 -17.09 -6.89
N GLY A 22 24.07 -18.11 -6.11
CA GLY A 22 23.66 -19.41 -6.64
C GLY A 22 23.66 -20.51 -5.59
N VAL A 23 23.26 -21.72 -6.00
CA VAL A 23 23.39 -22.93 -5.19
C VAL A 23 24.58 -23.73 -5.72
N ARG A 24 25.53 -24.01 -4.84
CA ARG A 24 26.67 -24.90 -5.08
C ARG A 24 26.35 -26.30 -4.57
N GLU A 25 26.41 -27.28 -5.47
CA GLU A 25 26.17 -28.70 -5.19
C GLU A 25 27.46 -29.47 -4.94
N ASP A 26 28.59 -28.88 -5.29
CA ASP A 26 29.92 -29.47 -5.31
C ASP A 26 30.69 -29.35 -3.98
N LYS A 27 30.11 -28.69 -2.97
CA LYS A 27 30.75 -28.51 -1.66
C LYS A 27 29.81 -28.91 -0.50
N PRO A 28 30.23 -29.84 0.38
CA PRO A 28 29.41 -30.30 1.50
C PRO A 28 29.09 -29.17 2.50
N PRO A 29 27.87 -29.11 3.08
CA PRO A 29 27.50 -28.06 4.04
C PRO A 29 28.40 -27.97 5.28
N ARG A 30 29.05 -29.07 5.66
CA ARG A 30 29.95 -29.12 6.83
C ARG A 30 31.30 -28.45 6.59
N GLU A 31 31.64 -28.16 5.33
CA GLU A 31 32.91 -27.52 4.93
C GLU A 31 32.74 -26.02 4.64
N VAL A 32 31.56 -25.45 4.96
CA VAL A 32 31.32 -24.00 4.92
C VAL A 32 31.94 -23.37 6.14
N VAL A 33 33.01 -22.59 5.96
CA VAL A 33 33.57 -21.75 7.01
C VAL A 33 33.55 -20.30 6.58
N ARG A 34 33.54 -19.38 7.56
CA ARG A 34 33.64 -17.95 7.31
C ARG A 34 35.02 -17.64 6.72
N GLU A 35 35.04 -17.20 5.46
CA GLU A 35 36.25 -16.71 4.82
C GLU A 35 36.59 -15.33 5.40
N MET A 36 37.82 -15.17 5.92
CA MET A 36 38.32 -13.89 6.38
C MET A 36 39.07 -13.18 5.24
N PRO A 37 38.81 -11.89 5.00
CA PRO A 37 39.50 -11.17 3.94
C PRO A 37 40.99 -11.06 4.30
N ILE A 38 41.84 -11.44 3.37
CA ILE A 38 43.29 -11.21 3.44
C ILE A 38 43.50 -9.72 3.10
N THR A 39 43.97 -8.95 4.08
CA THR A 39 44.39 -7.57 3.87
C THR A 39 45.66 -7.53 3.01
N THR A 40 45.56 -6.99 1.80
CA THR A 40 46.72 -6.55 1.01
C THR A 40 47.17 -5.17 1.47
N GLU A 41 48.49 -4.93 1.49
CA GLU A 41 49.21 -3.84 2.19
C GLU A 41 48.98 -2.40 1.67
N THR A 42 47.84 -2.04 1.06
CA THR A 42 47.69 -0.73 0.38
C THR A 42 46.76 0.30 1.01
N ASP A 43 46.20 0.07 2.20
CA ASP A 43 45.28 1.04 2.84
C ASP A 43 45.72 1.56 4.23
N ALA A 44 46.96 1.31 4.65
CA ALA A 44 47.47 1.70 5.99
C ALA A 44 47.94 3.18 6.12
N ALA A 45 47.68 4.05 5.14
CA ALA A 45 48.25 5.40 5.11
C ALA A 45 47.20 6.51 4.97
N ARG A 46 46.09 6.48 5.71
CA ARG A 46 45.30 7.69 5.93
C ARG A 46 44.42 7.62 7.17
N ARG A 47 44.98 8.01 8.33
CA ARG A 47 44.38 8.89 9.36
C ARG A 47 45.14 8.78 10.68
N THR A 48 45.99 9.76 10.95
CA THR A 48 46.63 9.99 12.25
C THR A 48 45.92 11.13 13.00
N ALA A 49 45.41 10.79 14.19
CA ALA A 49 45.31 11.57 15.45
C ALA A 49 44.42 12.85 15.57
N PRO A 50 44.08 13.31 16.80
CA PRO A 50 43.33 12.59 17.85
C PRO A 50 42.20 13.45 18.51
N LYS A 51 41.26 12.80 19.22
CA LYS A 51 40.28 13.45 20.11
C LYS A 51 40.57 13.06 21.56
N VAL A 52 40.73 14.06 22.42
CA VAL A 52 40.89 13.95 23.87
C VAL A 52 39.54 14.20 24.55
N ALA A 53 39.26 13.45 25.61
CA ALA A 53 38.39 13.71 26.77
C ALA A 53 37.33 12.64 27.01
N ALA A 54 37.44 11.95 28.15
CA ALA A 54 36.39 11.93 29.18
C ALA A 54 36.81 11.05 30.36
N GLU A 55 36.87 11.62 31.55
CA GLU A 55 36.53 10.90 32.78
C GLU A 55 36.17 11.90 33.89
N THR A 56 34.91 11.87 34.35
CA THR A 56 34.56 11.74 35.78
C THR A 56 33.04 11.77 35.99
N ALA A 57 32.59 10.84 36.82
CA ALA A 57 31.23 10.68 37.30
C ALA A 57 31.00 11.47 38.60
N LYS A 58 29.75 11.90 38.85
CA LYS A 58 29.01 11.59 40.11
C LYS A 58 27.58 12.13 40.15
N ALA A 59 26.71 11.21 40.55
CA ALA A 59 25.44 11.28 41.29
C ALA A 59 24.87 12.64 41.75
N MET A 60 23.55 12.80 41.65
CA MET A 60 22.70 13.07 42.83
C MET A 60 21.21 12.76 42.59
N THR A 61 20.68 12.03 43.56
CA THR A 61 19.30 11.60 43.80
C THR A 61 18.39 12.77 44.17
N ARG A 62 17.12 12.77 43.74
CA ARG A 62 15.99 13.19 44.59
C ARG A 62 14.61 12.78 44.08
N THR A 63 13.89 12.19 45.02
CA THR A 63 12.53 11.67 45.04
C THR A 63 11.48 12.78 45.09
N SER A 64 10.30 12.57 44.48
CA SER A 64 9.02 12.87 45.14
C SER A 64 7.84 12.13 44.47
N LYS A 65 7.01 11.51 45.30
CA LYS A 65 5.71 10.91 45.00
C LYS A 65 4.61 11.94 45.24
N THR A 66 3.55 11.96 44.43
CA THR A 66 2.20 12.21 44.94
C THR A 66 1.12 11.49 44.13
N LYS A 67 0.10 11.01 44.83
CA LYS A 67 -1.03 10.18 44.39
C LYS A 67 -2.20 11.02 43.83
N GLY A 68 -2.91 10.45 42.85
CA GLY A 68 -4.36 10.19 42.92
C GLY A 68 -5.32 11.21 42.28
N ARG A 69 -6.07 10.77 41.25
CA ARG A 69 -7.53 10.51 41.31
C ARG A 69 -8.09 10.13 39.93
N ALA A 70 -9.01 9.18 39.94
CA ALA A 70 -9.84 8.81 38.80
C ALA A 70 -11.00 9.80 38.63
N SER A 71 -11.36 10.10 37.37
CA SER A 71 -12.70 10.56 37.00
C SER A 71 -13.02 10.13 35.56
N ALA A 72 -14.13 9.42 35.41
CA ALA A 72 -14.70 8.99 34.15
C ALA A 72 -15.42 10.15 33.42
N GLY A 73 -15.47 10.06 32.08
CA GLY A 73 -16.58 10.56 31.26
C GLY A 73 -16.42 11.94 30.61
N LYS A 74 -15.97 11.96 29.34
CA LYS A 74 -16.64 12.60 28.18
C LYS A 74 -15.67 12.64 26.99
N SER A 75 -15.99 11.90 25.93
CA SER A 75 -15.29 11.92 24.65
C SER A 75 -15.45 13.29 23.99
N SER A 76 -14.40 14.11 24.07
CA SER A 76 -14.20 15.33 23.29
C SER A 76 -13.23 15.06 22.14
N PRO A 77 -13.36 15.73 20.99
CA PRO A 77 -12.57 15.42 19.79
C PRO A 77 -11.09 15.67 20.07
N ARG A 78 -10.25 14.67 19.79
CA ARG A 78 -8.80 14.71 20.00
C ARG A 78 -8.17 15.70 19.02
N ARG A 79 -8.13 16.98 19.38
CA ARG A 79 -7.27 17.97 18.72
C ARG A 79 -5.83 17.57 19.04
N GLN A 80 -5.09 17.04 18.06
CA GLN A 80 -3.73 16.56 18.27
C GLN A 80 -2.76 17.75 18.38
N GLU A 81 -2.44 18.14 19.62
CA GLU A 81 -1.28 18.98 19.90
C GLU A 81 -0.01 18.16 19.62
N GLY A 82 0.88 18.65 18.75
CA GLY A 82 2.22 18.09 18.54
C GLY A 82 2.64 17.74 17.09
N ARG A 83 1.77 17.89 16.09
CA ARG A 83 2.15 17.61 14.68
C ARG A 83 2.98 18.75 14.08
N LYS A 84 4.04 18.39 13.36
CA LYS A 84 4.98 19.35 12.76
C LYS A 84 4.71 19.51 11.27
N GLU A 85 4.75 20.76 10.82
CA GLU A 85 4.73 21.11 9.40
C GLU A 85 5.85 20.36 8.65
N VAL A 86 5.51 19.73 7.52
CA VAL A 86 6.45 18.93 6.74
C VAL A 86 7.34 19.82 5.89
N ARG A 87 8.63 19.87 6.22
CA ARG A 87 9.64 20.50 5.38
C ARG A 87 10.04 19.60 4.22
N PHE A 88 9.80 20.06 2.99
CA PHE A 88 10.26 19.39 1.77
C PHE A 88 11.72 19.70 1.47
N THR A 89 12.51 18.69 1.11
CA THR A 89 13.86 18.85 0.57
C THR A 89 13.90 18.37 -0.87
N HIS A 90 14.66 19.06 -1.73
CA HIS A 90 14.70 18.81 -3.17
C HIS A 90 13.29 18.78 -3.80
N PRO A 91 12.49 19.87 -3.65
CA PRO A 91 11.13 19.94 -4.20
C PRO A 91 11.10 19.80 -5.73
N ASP A 92 12.16 20.25 -6.39
CA ASP A 92 12.42 20.18 -7.83
C ASP A 92 12.83 18.78 -8.33
N ARG A 93 13.05 17.82 -7.43
CA ARG A 93 13.39 16.43 -7.81
C ARG A 93 12.27 15.86 -8.68
N VAL A 94 12.63 15.44 -9.90
CA VAL A 94 11.72 14.82 -10.85
C VAL A 94 11.43 13.37 -10.43
N TYR A 95 10.15 13.05 -10.24
CA TYR A 95 9.67 11.70 -9.91
C TYR A 95 9.15 10.93 -11.12
N TRP A 96 8.54 11.60 -12.08
CA TRP A 96 8.17 11.00 -13.38
C TRP A 96 8.82 11.79 -14.51
N PRO A 97 10.01 11.38 -14.98
CA PRO A 97 10.73 12.09 -16.04
C PRO A 97 9.95 12.24 -17.34
N ASP A 98 9.18 11.21 -17.71
CA ASP A 98 8.35 11.18 -18.91
C ASP A 98 7.20 12.22 -18.86
N ALA A 99 6.71 12.54 -17.67
CA ALA A 99 5.63 13.49 -17.44
C ALA A 99 6.10 14.84 -16.88
N GLY A 100 7.40 14.98 -16.60
CA GLY A 100 7.99 16.16 -15.96
C GLY A 100 7.50 16.42 -14.52
N VAL A 101 6.88 15.43 -13.85
CA VAL A 101 6.28 15.62 -12.52
C VAL A 101 7.36 15.58 -11.44
N THR A 102 7.41 16.62 -10.62
CA THR A 102 8.35 16.78 -9.51
C THR A 102 7.78 16.30 -8.17
N LYS A 103 8.62 16.25 -7.13
CA LYS A 103 8.21 16.03 -5.74
C LYS A 103 7.21 17.10 -5.29
N GLN A 104 7.43 18.35 -5.66
CA GLN A 104 6.54 19.46 -5.31
C GLN A 104 5.18 19.28 -5.97
N ASP A 105 5.14 18.92 -7.26
CA ASP A 105 3.87 18.65 -7.96
C ASP A 105 3.08 17.52 -7.31
N LEU A 106 3.76 16.47 -6.82
CA LEU A 106 3.12 15.38 -6.06
C LEU A 106 2.54 15.87 -4.73
N ALA A 107 3.26 16.71 -4.01
CA ALA A 107 2.77 17.31 -2.78
C ALA A 107 1.54 18.21 -3.05
N ASP A 108 1.61 19.06 -4.06
CA ASP A 108 0.53 19.98 -4.43
C ASP A 108 -0.71 19.25 -4.96
N TYR A 109 -0.50 18.17 -5.71
CA TYR A 109 -1.54 17.24 -6.07
C TYR A 109 -2.29 16.73 -4.84
N TYR A 110 -1.58 16.14 -3.87
CA TYR A 110 -2.20 15.59 -2.67
C TYR A 110 -2.88 16.66 -1.80
N ARG A 111 -2.31 17.88 -1.71
CA ARG A 111 -2.99 19.01 -1.07
C ARG A 111 -4.32 19.32 -1.75
N SER A 112 -4.35 19.38 -3.08
CA SER A 112 -5.54 19.76 -3.84
C SER A 112 -6.67 18.74 -3.80
N ILE A 113 -6.36 17.46 -3.56
CA ILE A 113 -7.33 16.36 -3.55
C ILE A 113 -7.56 15.75 -2.16
N TRP A 114 -7.00 16.35 -1.12
CA TRP A 114 -7.01 15.79 0.24
C TRP A 114 -8.43 15.43 0.71
N ASP A 115 -9.39 16.33 0.53
CA ASP A 115 -10.78 16.10 0.96
C ASP A 115 -11.44 14.90 0.25
N TRP A 116 -10.99 14.58 -0.97
CA TRP A 116 -11.45 13.43 -1.74
C TRP A 116 -10.76 12.14 -1.31
N MET A 117 -9.47 12.21 -0.95
CA MET A 117 -8.66 11.05 -0.61
C MET A 117 -8.79 10.62 0.85
N ALA A 118 -8.92 11.57 1.76
CA ALA A 118 -8.91 11.37 3.21
C ALA A 118 -9.87 10.25 3.66
N PRO A 119 -11.14 10.19 3.21
CA PRO A 119 -12.08 9.15 3.63
C PRO A 119 -11.66 7.72 3.25
N HIS A 120 -10.74 7.56 2.31
CA HIS A 120 -10.31 6.26 1.78
C HIS A 120 -8.94 5.81 2.29
N LEU A 121 -8.22 6.71 2.98
CA LEU A 121 -6.82 6.55 3.38
C LEU A 121 -6.62 6.61 4.90
N ILE A 122 -7.35 7.50 5.59
CA ILE A 122 -7.16 7.75 7.03
C ILE A 122 -7.35 6.48 7.87
N SER A 123 -6.50 6.32 8.88
CA SER A 123 -6.49 5.24 9.87
C SER A 123 -6.38 3.84 9.26
N ARG A 124 -5.91 3.70 8.01
CA ARG A 124 -5.73 2.41 7.35
C ARG A 124 -4.25 2.03 7.31
N PRO A 125 -3.89 0.79 7.70
CA PRO A 125 -2.52 0.31 7.57
C PRO A 125 -2.05 0.39 6.13
N LEU A 126 -0.86 0.96 5.93
CA LEU A 126 -0.28 1.21 4.62
C LEU A 126 0.80 0.19 4.26
N ALA A 127 0.82 -0.16 2.98
CA ALA A 127 2.02 -0.57 2.29
C ALA A 127 2.38 0.50 1.25
N LEU A 128 3.67 0.77 1.10
CA LEU A 128 4.19 1.89 0.34
C LEU A 128 4.99 1.38 -0.86
N VAL A 129 4.88 2.04 -2.00
CA VAL A 129 5.90 1.94 -3.05
C VAL A 129 6.75 3.20 -2.98
N ARG A 130 8.02 3.03 -2.64
CA ARG A 130 8.98 4.12 -2.52
C ARG A 130 9.93 4.11 -3.70
N CYS A 131 10.07 5.25 -4.35
CA CYS A 131 11.01 5.50 -5.43
C CYS A 131 11.77 6.80 -5.11
N PRO A 132 12.78 6.76 -4.21
CA PRO A 132 13.46 7.95 -3.74
C PRO A 132 14.02 8.83 -4.87
N ASP A 133 14.48 8.19 -5.95
CA ASP A 133 15.08 8.85 -7.13
C ASP A 133 14.13 8.86 -8.35
N GLY A 134 12.82 8.74 -8.12
CA GLY A 134 11.80 8.70 -9.17
C GLY A 134 11.62 7.34 -9.84
N THR A 135 10.70 7.27 -10.79
CA THR A 135 10.29 6.02 -11.48
C THR A 135 11.35 5.42 -12.39
N SER A 136 12.34 6.22 -12.82
CA SER A 136 13.52 5.73 -13.56
C SER A 136 14.54 5.05 -12.64
N GLY A 137 14.47 5.29 -11.33
CA GLY A 137 15.34 4.69 -10.32
C GLY A 137 14.78 3.38 -9.76
N GLN A 138 15.38 2.91 -8.67
CA GLN A 138 14.86 1.74 -7.95
C GLN A 138 13.62 2.10 -7.14
N CYS A 139 12.56 1.33 -7.35
CA CYS A 139 11.37 1.35 -6.51
C CYS A 139 11.31 0.09 -5.64
N PHE A 140 10.86 0.23 -4.40
CA PHE A 140 10.68 -0.90 -3.50
C PHE A 140 9.35 -0.84 -2.76
N PHE A 141 8.78 -2.03 -2.51
CA PHE A 141 7.53 -2.20 -1.80
C PHE A 141 7.80 -2.42 -0.31
N GLN A 142 7.26 -1.55 0.55
CA GLN A 142 7.53 -1.50 1.98
C GLN A 142 6.22 -1.65 2.77
N LYS A 143 6.06 -2.77 3.49
CA LYS A 143 4.88 -3.04 4.35
C LYS A 143 5.04 -2.58 5.80
N HIS A 144 6.27 -2.34 6.24
CA HIS A 144 6.61 -2.06 7.63
C HIS A 144 7.43 -0.79 7.72
N ALA A 145 7.38 -0.10 8.85
CA ALA A 145 8.26 1.04 9.07
C ALA A 145 9.73 0.61 8.95
N SER A 146 10.57 1.47 8.35
CA SER A 146 11.97 1.18 8.09
C SER A 146 12.81 2.45 8.13
N ALA A 147 14.14 2.29 8.10
CA ALA A 147 15.07 3.41 8.06
C ALA A 147 14.75 4.40 6.92
N GLY A 148 14.76 5.70 7.24
CA GLY A 148 14.51 6.77 6.28
C GLY A 148 13.02 7.11 6.08
N LEU A 149 12.14 6.65 6.96
CA LEU A 149 10.78 7.14 7.10
C LEU A 149 10.65 7.84 8.46
N SER A 150 10.29 9.12 8.48
CA SER A 150 9.93 9.78 9.74
C SER A 150 8.53 9.34 10.15
N GLU A 151 8.37 8.96 11.41
CA GLU A 151 7.10 8.48 11.96
C GLU A 151 6.36 9.56 12.75
N GLU A 152 6.95 10.75 12.90
CA GLU A 152 6.44 11.83 13.75
C GLU A 152 5.02 12.27 13.38
N ASN A 153 4.68 12.23 12.08
CA ASN A 153 3.35 12.57 11.57
C ASN A 153 2.50 11.33 11.19
N LEU A 154 2.93 10.13 11.58
CA LEU A 154 2.25 8.88 11.26
C LEU A 154 1.63 8.25 12.52
N HIS A 155 0.52 7.56 12.36
CA HIS A 155 -0.01 6.66 13.38
C HIS A 155 0.72 5.33 13.26
N THR A 156 1.45 4.94 14.30
CA THR A 156 2.14 3.66 14.37
C THR A 156 1.44 2.69 15.33
N ALA A 157 1.39 1.42 14.96
CA ALA A 157 0.89 0.33 15.81
C ALA A 157 1.74 -0.92 15.61
N ILE A 158 1.62 -1.89 16.51
CA ILE A 158 2.26 -3.20 16.39
C ILE A 158 1.20 -4.22 15.98
N ASP A 159 1.46 -4.95 14.89
CA ASP A 159 0.56 -6.01 14.44
C ASP A 159 0.71 -7.30 15.25
N ARG A 160 -0.16 -8.28 14.99
CA ARG A 160 -0.16 -9.59 15.67
C ARG A 160 1.16 -10.37 15.55
N LYS A 161 2.04 -10.03 14.60
CA LYS A 161 3.35 -10.65 14.40
C LYS A 161 4.49 -9.84 15.01
N GLY A 162 4.18 -8.83 15.83
CA GLY A 162 5.18 -7.97 16.46
C GLY A 162 5.82 -6.97 15.51
N ARG A 163 5.23 -6.73 14.32
CA ARG A 163 5.79 -5.83 13.31
C ARG A 163 5.13 -4.48 13.40
N GLN A 164 5.92 -3.43 13.26
CA GLN A 164 5.39 -2.08 13.21
C GLN A 164 4.69 -1.81 11.87
N ILE A 165 3.47 -1.30 11.97
CA ILE A 165 2.64 -0.85 10.85
C ILE A 165 2.36 0.64 11.02
N ILE A 166 2.04 1.29 9.90
CA ILE A 166 1.82 2.73 9.84
C ILE A 166 0.50 3.05 9.15
N ALA A 167 -0.13 4.13 9.57
CA ALA A 167 -1.27 4.75 8.92
C ALA A 167 -1.07 6.27 8.90
N VAL A 168 -1.78 6.96 8.01
CA VAL A 168 -1.89 8.41 8.03
C VAL A 168 -3.21 8.82 8.66
N GLU A 169 -3.23 9.97 9.31
CA GLU A 169 -4.41 10.50 9.99
C GLU A 169 -4.79 11.91 9.49
N ASP A 170 -3.89 12.55 8.73
CA ASP A 170 -4.08 13.87 8.16
C ASP A 170 -3.18 14.09 6.92
N LEU A 171 -3.32 15.29 6.35
CA LEU A 171 -2.55 15.72 5.20
C LEU A 171 -1.05 15.76 5.49
N ASP A 172 -0.63 16.22 6.67
CA ASP A 172 0.79 16.28 7.03
C ASP A 172 1.42 14.88 7.11
N GLY A 173 0.69 13.89 7.61
CA GLY A 173 1.09 12.49 7.55
C GLY A 173 1.33 12.03 6.11
N LEU A 174 0.40 12.33 5.20
CA LEU A 174 0.56 12.03 3.77
C LEU A 174 1.75 12.77 3.14
N LEU A 175 1.91 14.07 3.41
CA LEU A 175 3.01 14.87 2.87
C LEU A 175 4.38 14.40 3.38
N SER A 176 4.45 13.87 4.61
CA SER A 176 5.67 13.25 5.13
C SER A 176 6.09 12.01 4.33
N LEU A 177 5.12 11.23 3.83
CA LEU A 177 5.35 10.09 2.94
C LEU A 177 5.86 10.55 1.57
N VAL A 178 5.30 11.63 1.01
CA VAL A 178 5.80 12.24 -0.23
C VAL A 178 7.26 12.68 -0.06
N GLN A 179 7.58 13.36 1.04
CA GLN A 179 8.96 13.77 1.35
C GLN A 179 9.90 12.57 1.44
N ALA A 180 9.43 11.43 1.95
CA ALA A 180 10.15 10.16 2.03
C ALA A 180 10.21 9.37 0.70
N GLY A 181 9.72 9.93 -0.40
CA GLY A 181 9.77 9.34 -1.74
C GLY A 181 8.73 8.26 -2.00
N VAL A 182 7.60 8.28 -1.28
CA VAL A 182 6.47 7.38 -1.54
C VAL A 182 5.71 7.87 -2.78
N LEU A 183 5.60 7.01 -3.80
CA LEU A 183 4.83 7.28 -5.02
C LEU A 183 3.55 6.46 -5.13
N GLU A 184 3.39 5.38 -4.36
CA GLU A 184 2.10 4.67 -4.25
C GLU A 184 1.74 4.36 -2.81
N LEU A 185 0.47 4.56 -2.48
CA LEU A 185 -0.15 4.24 -1.20
C LEU A 185 -1.10 3.08 -1.40
N HIS A 186 -0.83 1.97 -0.70
CA HIS A 186 -1.69 0.79 -0.71
C HIS A 186 -2.30 0.62 0.67
N VAL A 187 -3.61 0.50 0.72
CA VAL A 187 -4.38 0.39 1.97
C VAL A 187 -4.80 -1.05 2.20
N ARG A 188 -4.79 -1.46 3.48
CA ARG A 188 -5.46 -2.69 3.92
C ARG A 188 -6.98 -2.51 3.90
N GLY A 189 -7.71 -3.63 3.83
CA GLY A 189 -9.16 -3.70 3.99
C GLY A 189 -9.67 -3.50 5.43
N SER A 190 -8.83 -3.11 6.38
CA SER A 190 -9.19 -2.80 7.77
C SER A 190 -8.60 -1.46 8.22
N THR A 191 -8.99 -1.01 9.41
CA THR A 191 -8.36 0.14 10.08
C THR A 191 -7.25 -0.34 11.02
N ILE A 192 -6.35 0.58 11.40
CA ILE A 192 -5.19 0.30 12.24
C ILE A 192 -5.59 -0.12 13.66
N ASP A 193 -6.73 0.37 14.15
CA ASP A 193 -7.30 0.04 15.46
C ASP A 193 -8.09 -1.29 15.46
N HIS A 194 -8.52 -1.77 14.29
CA HIS A 194 -9.34 -2.98 14.14
C HIS A 194 -8.77 -3.90 13.06
N LEU A 195 -7.52 -4.34 13.22
CA LEU A 195 -6.78 -5.09 12.19
C LEU A 195 -7.47 -6.36 11.70
N ASP A 196 -8.29 -6.99 12.54
CA ASP A 196 -8.93 -8.29 12.31
C ASP A 196 -10.34 -8.20 11.75
N VAL A 197 -10.86 -6.97 11.64
CA VAL A 197 -12.17 -6.68 11.07
C VAL A 197 -11.95 -6.04 9.71
N CYS A 198 -12.23 -6.81 8.66
CA CYS A 198 -12.23 -6.31 7.30
C CYS A 198 -13.54 -5.55 7.05
N ASP A 199 -13.44 -4.27 6.66
CA ASP A 199 -14.55 -3.37 6.38
C ASP A 199 -14.74 -3.09 4.88
N ARG A 200 -13.88 -3.69 4.04
CA ARG A 200 -13.85 -3.45 2.60
C ARG A 200 -13.25 -4.61 1.82
N ILE A 201 -14.03 -5.14 0.89
CA ILE A 201 -13.60 -6.15 -0.09
C ILE A 201 -13.23 -5.47 -1.40
N VAL A 202 -12.22 -6.00 -2.09
CA VAL A 202 -11.75 -5.52 -3.39
C VAL A 202 -11.64 -6.71 -4.35
N PHE A 203 -12.30 -6.58 -5.50
CA PHE A 203 -12.10 -7.42 -6.67
C PHE A 203 -11.20 -6.66 -7.65
N ASP A 204 -9.97 -7.13 -7.85
CA ASP A 204 -9.02 -6.53 -8.78
C ASP A 204 -9.14 -7.23 -10.15
N ILE A 205 -9.68 -6.50 -11.12
CA ILE A 205 -9.97 -6.98 -12.47
C ILE A 205 -8.72 -6.78 -13.31
N ASP A 206 -7.92 -7.84 -13.42
CA ASP A 206 -6.58 -7.82 -14.03
C ASP A 206 -6.59 -8.49 -15.41
N PRO A 207 -6.64 -7.72 -16.51
CA PRO A 207 -6.65 -8.28 -17.86
C PRO A 207 -5.29 -8.87 -18.23
N GLY A 208 -5.30 -10.10 -18.76
CA GLY A 208 -4.15 -10.63 -19.46
C GLY A 208 -3.94 -9.99 -20.83
N ASP A 209 -2.82 -10.33 -21.46
CA ASP A 209 -2.47 -9.75 -22.75
C ASP A 209 -3.50 -10.10 -23.84
N GLY A 210 -3.85 -9.10 -24.64
CA GLY A 210 -4.82 -9.21 -25.74
C GLY A 210 -6.28 -8.92 -25.36
N VAL A 211 -6.58 -8.66 -24.08
CA VAL A 211 -7.94 -8.28 -23.64
C VAL A 211 -8.20 -6.80 -23.95
N ALA A 212 -9.28 -6.53 -24.69
CA ALA A 212 -9.71 -5.17 -25.01
C ALA A 212 -10.30 -4.45 -23.78
N TRP A 213 -10.19 -3.11 -23.73
CA TRP A 213 -10.70 -2.32 -22.60
C TRP A 213 -12.20 -2.52 -22.35
N ALA A 214 -13.00 -2.66 -23.42
CA ALA A 214 -14.44 -2.91 -23.31
C ALA A 214 -14.74 -4.21 -22.53
N GLU A 215 -13.92 -5.25 -22.69
CA GLU A 215 -14.05 -6.50 -21.93
C GLU A 215 -13.70 -6.30 -20.45
N VAL A 216 -12.72 -5.44 -20.13
CA VAL A 216 -12.38 -5.10 -18.74
C VAL A 216 -13.55 -4.38 -18.06
N VAL A 217 -14.17 -3.43 -18.76
CA VAL A 217 -15.38 -2.74 -18.30
C VAL A 217 -16.54 -3.72 -18.10
N ALA A 218 -16.77 -4.61 -19.05
CA ALA A 218 -17.79 -5.64 -18.95
C ALA A 218 -17.56 -6.54 -17.73
N ALA A 219 -16.32 -6.99 -17.50
CA ALA A 219 -15.98 -7.81 -16.33
C ALA A 219 -16.25 -7.12 -14.98
N ALA A 220 -15.93 -5.82 -14.87
CA ALA A 220 -16.27 -5.07 -13.67
C ALA A 220 -17.79 -4.94 -13.46
N ARG A 221 -18.55 -4.82 -14.55
CA ARG A 221 -20.02 -4.82 -14.50
C ARG A 221 -20.60 -6.18 -14.13
N ASP A 222 -20.03 -7.28 -14.62
CA ASP A 222 -20.44 -8.63 -14.24
C ASP A 222 -20.28 -8.83 -12.72
N VAL A 223 -19.18 -8.34 -12.12
CA VAL A 223 -19.00 -8.34 -10.66
C VAL A 223 -20.09 -7.49 -9.97
N ARG A 224 -20.34 -6.27 -10.47
CA ARG A 224 -21.39 -5.39 -9.91
C ARG A 224 -22.76 -6.05 -9.93
N GLU A 225 -23.13 -6.66 -11.05
CA GLU A 225 -24.45 -7.26 -11.27
C GLU A 225 -24.66 -8.47 -10.35
N ARG A 226 -23.62 -9.30 -10.15
CA ARG A 226 -23.64 -10.40 -9.19
C ARG A 226 -23.79 -9.93 -7.74
N LEU A 227 -23.09 -8.86 -7.36
CA LEU A 227 -23.22 -8.27 -6.03
C LEU A 227 -24.60 -7.63 -5.84
N ALA A 228 -25.11 -6.93 -6.85
CA ALA A 228 -26.45 -6.33 -6.81
C ALA A 228 -27.57 -7.38 -6.73
N ALA A 229 -27.41 -8.55 -7.36
CA ALA A 229 -28.37 -9.66 -7.30
C ALA A 229 -28.54 -10.26 -5.88
N ILE A 230 -27.63 -9.92 -4.96
CA ILE A 230 -27.68 -10.29 -3.54
C ILE A 230 -27.74 -9.05 -2.64
N ASP A 231 -28.30 -7.95 -3.16
CA ASP A 231 -28.54 -6.68 -2.46
C ASP A 231 -27.28 -6.01 -1.89
N LEU A 232 -26.13 -6.25 -2.51
CA LEU A 232 -24.86 -5.62 -2.12
C LEU A 232 -24.48 -4.49 -3.08
N GLN A 233 -24.31 -3.29 -2.53
CA GLN A 233 -23.86 -2.13 -3.26
C GLN A 233 -22.33 -2.12 -3.38
N SER A 234 -21.83 -1.95 -4.61
CA SER A 234 -20.40 -1.86 -4.91
C SER A 234 -20.07 -0.56 -5.65
N PHE A 235 -18.78 -0.21 -5.63
CA PHE A 235 -18.22 0.99 -6.21
C PHE A 235 -17.05 0.61 -7.12
N VAL A 236 -16.67 1.45 -8.08
CA VAL A 236 -15.59 1.14 -9.02
C VAL A 236 -14.57 2.26 -9.10
N LYS A 237 -13.31 1.88 -9.33
CA LYS A 237 -12.25 2.82 -9.65
C LYS A 237 -11.35 2.27 -10.74
N LEU A 238 -10.81 3.18 -11.54
CA LEU A 238 -9.68 2.89 -12.41
C LEU A 238 -8.47 2.52 -11.54
N SER A 239 -7.68 1.52 -11.93
CA SER A 239 -6.53 1.08 -11.13
C SER A 239 -5.32 2.03 -11.22
N GLY A 240 -5.27 2.90 -12.22
CA GLY A 240 -4.06 3.60 -12.67
C GLY A 240 -3.11 2.70 -13.48
N GLY A 241 -3.52 1.46 -13.80
CA GLY A 241 -2.78 0.50 -14.62
C GLY A 241 -3.65 -0.01 -15.77
N LYS A 242 -3.61 -1.32 -16.04
CA LYS A 242 -4.40 -1.95 -17.11
C LYS A 242 -5.83 -2.31 -16.68
N GLY A 243 -6.09 -2.42 -15.38
CA GLY A 243 -7.31 -3.01 -14.82
C GLY A 243 -8.24 -2.04 -14.09
N LEU A 244 -9.25 -2.60 -13.43
CA LEU A 244 -10.24 -1.92 -12.59
C LEU A 244 -10.26 -2.53 -11.19
N HIS A 245 -10.63 -1.76 -10.18
CA HIS A 245 -10.99 -2.32 -8.88
C HIS A 245 -12.48 -2.11 -8.64
N VAL A 246 -13.20 -3.20 -8.36
CA VAL A 246 -14.56 -3.14 -7.80
C VAL A 246 -14.44 -3.28 -6.28
N VAL A 247 -14.98 -2.30 -5.56
CA VAL A 247 -14.83 -2.14 -4.12
C VAL A 247 -16.17 -2.26 -3.45
N LEU A 248 -16.22 -3.10 -2.42
CA LEU A 248 -17.43 -3.48 -1.71
C LEU A 248 -17.26 -3.09 -0.23
N PRO A 249 -17.86 -1.99 0.24
CA PRO A 249 -17.88 -1.68 1.68
C PRO A 249 -18.74 -2.71 2.41
N ILE A 250 -18.33 -3.11 3.61
CA ILE A 250 -19.09 -4.03 4.47
C ILE A 250 -19.06 -3.56 5.92
N ASP A 251 -20.06 -3.97 6.70
CA ASP A 251 -20.17 -3.66 8.13
C ASP A 251 -19.34 -4.62 9.00
N GLY A 252 -18.10 -4.85 8.60
CA GLY A 252 -17.14 -5.69 9.31
C GLY A 252 -17.38 -7.19 9.14
N ALA A 253 -16.31 -7.93 8.81
CA ALA A 253 -16.26 -9.38 8.91
C ALA A 253 -14.81 -9.84 9.14
N ASP A 254 -14.63 -11.07 9.59
CA ASP A 254 -13.29 -11.65 9.68
C ASP A 254 -12.69 -11.90 8.27
N TRP A 255 -11.37 -12.03 8.22
CA TRP A 255 -10.63 -12.15 6.96
C TRP A 255 -10.95 -13.43 6.18
N ASP A 256 -11.28 -14.54 6.84
CA ASP A 256 -11.60 -15.78 6.14
C ASP A 256 -12.98 -15.67 5.49
N THR A 257 -13.97 -15.13 6.20
CA THR A 257 -15.30 -14.84 5.64
C THR A 257 -15.21 -13.94 4.41
N THR A 258 -14.49 -12.82 4.50
CA THR A 258 -14.34 -11.89 3.36
C THR A 258 -13.61 -12.49 2.17
N LYS A 259 -12.52 -13.22 2.41
CA LYS A 259 -11.76 -13.92 1.37
C LYS A 259 -12.60 -14.99 0.68
N ASN A 260 -13.29 -15.82 1.45
CA ASN A 260 -14.10 -16.91 0.92
C ASN A 260 -15.28 -16.38 0.11
N PHE A 261 -15.92 -15.30 0.55
CA PHE A 261 -16.95 -14.61 -0.23
C PHE A 261 -16.39 -14.10 -1.57
N ALA A 262 -15.28 -13.36 -1.54
CA ALA A 262 -14.69 -12.83 -2.77
C ALA A 262 -14.23 -13.96 -3.72
N GLN A 263 -13.69 -15.04 -3.17
CA GLN A 263 -13.29 -16.23 -3.91
C GLN A 263 -14.51 -16.90 -4.57
N ALA A 264 -15.61 -17.07 -3.86
CA ALA A 264 -16.83 -17.69 -4.39
C ALA A 264 -17.37 -16.93 -5.60
N VAL A 265 -17.42 -15.59 -5.54
CA VAL A 265 -17.84 -14.74 -6.66
C VAL A 265 -16.89 -14.92 -7.87
N ALA A 266 -15.58 -14.88 -7.66
CA ALA A 266 -14.59 -15.04 -8.73
C ALA A 266 -14.61 -16.45 -9.38
N LEU A 267 -14.82 -17.50 -8.56
CA LEU A 267 -14.96 -18.87 -9.04
C LEU A 267 -16.26 -19.06 -9.82
N ALA A 268 -17.38 -18.49 -9.37
CA ALA A 268 -18.65 -18.54 -10.08
C ALA A 268 -18.53 -17.87 -11.46
N MET A 269 -17.89 -16.70 -11.55
CA MET A 269 -17.59 -16.06 -12.85
C MET A 269 -16.77 -16.97 -13.76
N THR A 270 -15.75 -17.64 -13.22
CA THR A 270 -14.91 -18.57 -13.99
C THR A 270 -15.68 -19.81 -14.44
N ALA A 271 -16.63 -20.30 -13.64
CA ALA A 271 -17.48 -21.43 -13.99
C ALA A 271 -18.48 -21.06 -15.10
N ASP A 272 -19.07 -19.87 -15.03
CA ASP A 272 -20.07 -19.39 -15.99
C ASP A 272 -19.43 -19.03 -17.35
N ASP A 273 -18.24 -18.43 -17.34
CA ASP A 273 -17.49 -18.14 -18.57
C ASP A 273 -15.98 -18.41 -18.42
N PRO A 274 -15.56 -19.68 -18.56
CA PRO A 274 -14.14 -20.05 -18.46
C PRO A 274 -13.31 -19.57 -19.65
N LYS A 275 -13.92 -19.05 -20.72
CA LYS A 275 -13.21 -18.47 -21.86
C LYS A 275 -12.79 -17.04 -21.56
N ARG A 276 -13.62 -16.27 -20.85
CA ARG A 276 -13.34 -14.88 -20.46
C ARG A 276 -12.62 -14.77 -19.12
N TYR A 277 -12.91 -15.64 -18.16
CA TYR A 277 -12.44 -15.48 -16.79
C TYR A 277 -11.49 -16.57 -16.32
N VAL A 278 -10.64 -16.20 -15.36
CA VAL A 278 -9.81 -17.12 -14.60
C VAL A 278 -9.73 -16.64 -13.15
N ALA A 279 -9.82 -17.57 -12.19
CA ALA A 279 -9.65 -17.29 -10.76
C ALA A 279 -8.34 -17.89 -10.19
N LYS A 280 -7.53 -18.53 -11.04
CA LYS A 280 -6.20 -19.05 -10.68
C LYS A 280 -5.14 -17.97 -10.90
N ILE A 281 -4.20 -17.85 -9.96
CA ILE A 281 -3.16 -16.82 -10.00
C ILE A 281 -2.17 -17.00 -11.14
N THR A 282 -2.04 -18.21 -11.71
CA THR A 282 -1.04 -18.55 -12.72
C THR A 282 -1.13 -17.64 -13.96
N LYS A 283 -0.11 -16.79 -14.16
CA LYS A 283 -0.09 -15.80 -15.25
C LYS A 283 -0.22 -16.40 -16.65
N SER A 284 0.37 -17.58 -16.89
CA SER A 284 0.28 -18.27 -18.18
C SER A 284 -1.15 -18.63 -18.59
N LEU A 285 -2.08 -18.72 -17.65
CA LEU A 285 -3.49 -19.02 -17.90
C LEU A 285 -4.32 -17.79 -18.29
N ARG A 286 -3.72 -16.59 -18.29
CA ARG A 286 -4.43 -15.31 -18.46
C ARG A 286 -4.44 -14.79 -19.88
N LYS A 287 -3.72 -15.40 -20.83
CA LYS A 287 -3.68 -14.91 -22.22
C LYS A 287 -5.10 -14.87 -22.80
N GLY A 288 -5.54 -13.68 -23.22
CA GLY A 288 -6.92 -13.46 -23.69
C GLY A 288 -8.02 -13.56 -22.64
N LYS A 289 -7.68 -13.63 -21.34
CA LYS A 289 -8.62 -13.76 -20.22
C LYS A 289 -8.42 -12.67 -19.19
N ILE A 290 -9.43 -12.48 -18.35
CA ILE A 290 -9.42 -11.57 -17.21
C ILE A 290 -9.26 -12.40 -15.93
N PHE A 291 -8.24 -12.07 -15.15
CA PHE A 291 -8.09 -12.60 -13.80
C PHE A 291 -8.92 -11.75 -12.84
N VAL A 292 -9.91 -12.37 -12.20
CA VAL A 292 -10.69 -11.73 -11.13
C VAL A 292 -9.98 -12.01 -9.81
N ASP A 293 -9.07 -11.09 -9.45
CA ASP A 293 -8.20 -11.24 -8.28
C ASP A 293 -8.97 -10.95 -6.98
N TYR A 294 -9.32 -12.03 -6.27
CA TYR A 294 -9.90 -11.98 -4.93
C TYR A 294 -8.84 -12.01 -3.81
N LEU A 295 -7.55 -12.18 -4.14
CA LEU A 295 -6.49 -12.41 -3.15
C LEU A 295 -6.13 -11.13 -2.37
N ARG A 296 -6.64 -9.97 -2.79
CA ARG A 296 -6.50 -8.69 -2.06
C ARG A 296 -7.19 -8.71 -0.70
N ASN A 297 -8.08 -9.68 -0.46
CA ASN A 297 -8.95 -9.77 0.71
C ASN A 297 -8.39 -10.69 1.79
N SER A 298 -7.08 -10.66 2.04
CA SER A 298 -6.42 -11.38 3.14
C SER A 298 -5.72 -10.39 4.07
N LEU A 299 -5.54 -10.73 5.35
CA LEU A 299 -5.07 -9.83 6.43
C LEU A 299 -3.89 -8.92 6.09
N GLU A 300 -2.90 -9.39 5.32
CA GLU A 300 -1.69 -8.62 4.98
C GLU A 300 -1.66 -8.09 3.55
N GLN A 301 -2.74 -8.30 2.81
CA GLN A 301 -2.87 -7.86 1.44
C GLN A 301 -3.43 -6.46 1.39
N THR A 302 -3.00 -5.73 0.36
CA THR A 302 -3.33 -4.34 0.18
C THR A 302 -3.75 -4.10 -1.25
N SER A 303 -4.52 -3.04 -1.45
CA SER A 303 -4.86 -2.53 -2.77
C SER A 303 -4.50 -1.05 -2.84
N VAL A 304 -4.15 -0.56 -4.03
CA VAL A 304 -3.84 0.86 -4.21
C VAL A 304 -5.05 1.70 -3.78
N ALA A 305 -4.79 2.70 -2.95
CA ALA A 305 -5.83 3.58 -2.41
C ALA A 305 -6.53 4.36 -3.53
N ALA A 306 -7.78 4.74 -3.30
CA ALA A 306 -8.41 5.74 -4.15
C ALA A 306 -7.58 7.03 -4.11
N TYR A 307 -7.40 7.66 -5.27
CA TYR A 307 -6.60 8.88 -5.48
C TYR A 307 -5.08 8.74 -5.26
N SER A 308 -4.56 7.55 -4.96
CA SER A 308 -3.11 7.34 -4.97
C SER A 308 -2.56 7.37 -6.40
N THR A 309 -1.42 8.01 -6.58
CA THR A 309 -0.58 7.89 -7.77
C THR A 309 -0.04 6.48 -7.95
N ARG A 310 0.43 6.19 -9.17
CA ARG A 310 1.11 4.96 -9.58
C ARG A 310 2.52 5.29 -10.05
N ALA A 311 3.51 4.48 -9.64
CA ALA A 311 4.89 4.56 -10.10
C ALA A 311 5.03 3.94 -11.50
N ARG A 312 4.33 4.56 -12.47
CA ARG A 312 4.24 4.16 -13.88
C ARG A 312 4.30 5.40 -14.77
N GLU A 313 4.62 5.20 -16.04
CA GLU A 313 4.62 6.23 -17.07
C GLU A 313 3.28 7.01 -17.08
N GLY A 314 3.39 8.34 -17.15
CA GLY A 314 2.31 9.31 -17.16
C GLY A 314 1.85 9.78 -15.79
N ALA A 315 2.46 9.31 -14.69
CA ALA A 315 1.98 9.51 -13.32
C ALA A 315 0.48 9.19 -13.14
N PRO A 316 0.01 7.99 -13.51
CA PRO A 316 -1.42 7.68 -13.48
C PRO A 316 -1.92 7.56 -12.05
N VAL A 317 -3.23 7.72 -11.87
CA VAL A 317 -3.90 7.71 -10.57
C VAL A 317 -4.97 6.61 -10.54
N SER A 318 -5.08 5.98 -9.38
CA SER A 318 -6.19 5.09 -9.03
C SER A 318 -7.47 5.91 -8.79
N ALA A 319 -8.23 6.19 -9.84
CA ALA A 319 -9.30 7.20 -9.83
C ALA A 319 -10.71 6.60 -9.68
N PRO A 320 -11.46 6.94 -8.61
CA PRO A 320 -12.88 6.62 -8.48
C PRO A 320 -13.74 7.13 -9.63
N VAL A 321 -14.63 6.27 -10.11
CA VAL A 321 -15.60 6.56 -11.17
C VAL A 321 -16.99 6.03 -10.80
N THR A 322 -18.03 6.61 -11.38
CA THR A 322 -19.41 6.14 -11.33
C THR A 322 -19.59 4.96 -12.27
N TRP A 323 -20.60 4.13 -12.01
CA TRP A 323 -20.94 3.03 -12.92
C TRP A 323 -21.44 3.55 -14.27
N GLU A 324 -22.04 4.73 -14.30
CA GLU A 324 -22.59 5.39 -15.49
C GLU A 324 -21.50 6.05 -16.35
N GLU A 325 -20.35 6.42 -15.78
CA GLU A 325 -19.21 6.93 -16.55
C GLU A 325 -18.25 5.83 -17.01
N LEU A 326 -18.20 4.69 -16.32
CA LEU A 326 -17.26 3.61 -16.60
C LEU A 326 -17.24 3.16 -18.08
N PRO A 327 -18.38 2.99 -18.80
CA PRO A 327 -18.35 2.61 -20.22
C PRO A 327 -17.70 3.63 -21.16
N ARG A 328 -17.53 4.88 -20.71
CA ARG A 328 -16.94 5.97 -21.50
C ARG A 328 -15.45 6.17 -21.23
N THR A 329 -14.87 5.44 -20.29
CA THR A 329 -13.43 5.53 -20.03
C THR A 329 -12.64 4.84 -21.13
N LYS A 330 -11.40 5.29 -21.35
CA LYS A 330 -10.51 4.82 -22.43
C LYS A 330 -9.43 3.84 -21.96
N GLY A 331 -9.24 3.72 -20.65
CA GLY A 331 -8.23 2.83 -20.06
C GLY A 331 -8.14 3.00 -18.54
N GLY A 332 -7.52 2.04 -17.88
CA GLY A 332 -7.33 2.03 -16.43
C GLY A 332 -6.37 3.11 -15.92
N ASN A 333 -5.59 3.73 -16.80
CA ASN A 333 -4.61 4.78 -16.53
C ASN A 333 -5.00 6.13 -17.18
N GLN A 334 -6.26 6.31 -17.58
CA GLN A 334 -6.72 7.53 -18.26
C GLN A 334 -6.50 8.80 -17.43
N TYR A 335 -6.64 8.71 -16.11
CA TYR A 335 -6.43 9.84 -15.20
C TYR A 335 -5.04 9.80 -14.59
N THR A 336 -4.42 10.96 -14.54
CA THR A 336 -3.07 11.18 -14.04
C THR A 336 -3.07 12.30 -13.02
N LEU A 337 -1.95 12.44 -12.30
CA LEU A 337 -1.70 13.58 -11.42
C LEU A 337 -1.99 14.91 -12.13
N LEU A 338 -1.61 15.02 -13.41
CA LEU A 338 -1.70 16.24 -14.21
C LEU A 338 -3.12 16.62 -14.63
N ASN A 339 -4.03 15.65 -14.76
CA ASN A 339 -5.36 15.90 -15.35
C ASN A 339 -6.53 15.66 -14.39
N LEU A 340 -6.31 14.98 -13.26
CA LEU A 340 -7.39 14.61 -12.35
C LEU A 340 -8.04 15.83 -11.70
N GLY A 341 -7.26 16.87 -11.34
CA GLY A 341 -7.82 18.10 -10.76
C GLY A 341 -8.87 18.75 -11.66
N LYS A 342 -8.59 18.84 -12.97
CA LYS A 342 -9.53 19.34 -13.98
C LYS A 342 -10.81 18.48 -14.04
N ARG A 343 -10.67 17.15 -13.95
CA ARG A 343 -11.82 16.25 -13.89
C ARG A 343 -12.67 16.53 -12.65
N LEU A 344 -12.05 16.56 -11.46
CA LEU A 344 -12.77 16.73 -10.20
C LEU A 344 -13.52 18.07 -10.14
N GLY A 345 -12.91 19.16 -10.65
CA GLY A 345 -13.59 20.46 -10.75
C GLY A 345 -14.81 20.48 -11.68
N GLY A 346 -14.93 19.50 -12.58
CA GLY A 346 -16.11 19.34 -13.45
C GLY A 346 -17.17 18.38 -12.91
N LEU A 347 -16.93 17.68 -11.80
CA LEU A 347 -17.89 16.76 -11.22
C LEU A 347 -18.92 17.50 -10.36
N LYS A 348 -20.19 17.13 -10.51
CA LYS A 348 -21.26 17.64 -9.62
C LYS A 348 -21.18 17.05 -8.21
N GLN A 349 -20.63 15.84 -8.09
CA GLN A 349 -20.51 15.11 -6.83
C GLN A 349 -19.40 14.09 -6.91
N ASP A 350 -18.90 13.65 -5.75
CA ASP A 350 -17.97 12.54 -5.63
C ASP A 350 -18.62 11.23 -6.09
N PRO A 351 -18.02 10.50 -7.06
CA PRO A 351 -18.48 9.17 -7.47
C PRO A 351 -18.64 8.18 -6.31
N TRP A 352 -17.87 8.37 -5.23
CA TRP A 352 -17.86 7.52 -4.05
C TRP A 352 -18.48 8.21 -2.82
N LYS A 353 -19.21 9.31 -2.98
CA LYS A 353 -19.83 10.08 -1.87
C LYS A 353 -20.57 9.21 -0.84
N GLU A 354 -21.26 8.18 -1.31
CA GLU A 354 -22.07 7.30 -0.45
C GLU A 354 -21.31 6.11 0.13
N ILE A 355 -20.05 5.83 -0.26
CA ILE A 355 -19.34 4.60 0.14
C ILE A 355 -19.21 4.46 1.66
N GLY A 356 -19.00 5.57 2.37
CA GLY A 356 -18.90 5.58 3.83
C GLY A 356 -20.23 5.41 4.56
N ARG A 357 -21.36 5.59 3.86
CA ARG A 357 -22.73 5.47 4.40
C ARG A 357 -23.30 4.07 4.21
N VAL A 358 -22.79 3.31 3.25
CA VAL A 358 -23.21 1.92 3.01
C VAL A 358 -22.76 1.05 4.19
N LYS A 359 -23.73 0.42 4.85
CA LYS A 359 -23.53 -0.55 5.93
C LYS A 359 -24.26 -1.83 5.56
N GLN A 360 -23.53 -2.80 5.02
CA GLN A 360 -24.10 -4.04 4.50
C GLN A 360 -23.33 -5.25 5.02
N LYS A 361 -24.05 -6.33 5.31
CA LYS A 361 -23.48 -7.59 5.82
C LYS A 361 -23.37 -8.58 4.68
N LEU A 362 -22.33 -9.39 4.72
CA LEU A 362 -22.19 -10.49 3.76
C LEU A 362 -23.25 -11.56 4.02
N PRO A 363 -23.86 -12.14 2.97
CA PRO A 363 -24.77 -13.26 3.14
C PRO A 363 -24.02 -14.51 3.61
N ASP A 364 -24.74 -15.46 4.20
CA ASP A 364 -24.19 -16.79 4.47
C ASP A 364 -23.83 -17.47 3.14
N LEU A 365 -22.58 -17.90 2.99
CA LEU A 365 -22.08 -18.52 1.76
C LEU A 365 -22.90 -19.74 1.32
N ARG A 366 -23.55 -20.44 2.26
CA ARG A 366 -24.46 -21.57 1.96
C ARG A 366 -25.67 -21.15 1.13
N THR A 367 -26.08 -19.88 1.21
CA THR A 367 -27.19 -19.33 0.44
C THR A 367 -26.81 -18.97 -0.99
N LEU A 368 -25.51 -18.83 -1.29
CA LEU A 368 -24.99 -18.53 -2.64
C LEU A 368 -24.81 -19.78 -3.51
N GLN A 369 -24.74 -20.98 -2.92
CA GLN A 369 -24.55 -22.24 -3.66
C GLN A 369 -25.87 -22.88 -4.13
N ASN A 370 -27.01 -22.36 -3.65
CA ASN A 370 -28.36 -22.90 -3.92
C ASN A 370 -29.22 -22.00 -4.82
N ARG A 371 -28.61 -20.98 -5.44
CA ARG A 371 -29.20 -20.11 -6.46
C ARG A 371 -28.32 -20.18 -7.70
#